data_AF-A0A535L981-F1
#
_entry.id   AF-A0A535L981-F1
#
_cell.length_a   1.000
_cell.length_b   1.000
_cell.length_c   1.000
_cell.angle_alpha   90.00
_cell.angle_beta   90.00
_cell.angle_gamma   90.00
#
_symmetry.space_group_name_H-M   'P 1'
#
loop_
_entity.id
_entity.type
_entity.pdbx_description
1 polymer ?
#
loop_
_entity_poly.entity_id
_entity_poly.type
_entity_poly.pdbx_seq_one_letter_code
_entity_poly.pdbx_strand_id
1 'polypeptide(L)'
;MRLSRLLTTTLREVPRDTEGGNQELLVRGGYIRQLTSGIYSMLPLGNRVIRKISQIIREEMDRAGGQEVTMPVLQPKDLWDKEPVGGGPSRSEAMGDVLFKLKDRKGRDMVLGPTHEEVVTLLVEEFVRSYRDLPQMIYQIQTKLRDEPRPRGGLLRVREFIMKDLYSFDADYEGMDVSYRKMAEAYRAVYTRCGMNFIVIHADSGAIGGKESQEFIAITEAGEDDAMICDRCDYAANREKAEFVRSELAKEPEGALEEVYTPNCMSISDLAAFLGIPEAKTLKSVCYVAASRVILAIVRGDLDVNEVKLANTLYHHGFNAANLHLATPEELAEAGIIAGYTSPLNKGPEVLIVADPSVQMGNNFVAGANRADYHIKNVNYPRDFRVDIWEDIASAFDGATCVRCGSTLHAVRGTEVGHIFKLGTRYSDSFGATFLDAEGVAHPILMGCYGMGVGRIMAAMVEQSHDEKGIIWPFSIAPYHVALIGLDLDKGE
;
A
#
# COMPACT_ATOMS: atom_id res chain seq x y z
N MET A 1 24.64 19.77 -25.28
CA MET A 1 24.45 18.45 -25.94
C MET A 1 23.87 18.70 -27.32
N ARG A 2 24.39 18.07 -28.40
CA ARG A 2 23.79 18.16 -29.74
C ARG A 2 22.74 17.05 -29.89
N LEU A 3 21.56 17.37 -30.43
CA LEU A 3 20.49 16.39 -30.63
C LEU A 3 20.95 15.21 -31.50
N SER A 4 21.75 15.47 -32.54
CA SER A 4 22.31 14.45 -33.44
C SER A 4 23.28 13.45 -32.78
N ARG A 5 23.72 13.70 -31.54
CA ARG A 5 24.58 12.80 -30.76
C ARG A 5 23.84 12.13 -29.60
N LEU A 6 22.55 12.44 -29.42
CA LEU A 6 21.74 11.87 -28.37
C LEU A 6 21.23 10.49 -28.82
N LEU A 7 21.50 9.45 -28.04
CA LEU A 7 20.96 8.12 -28.28
C LEU A 7 19.48 8.06 -27.88
N THR A 8 18.62 8.62 -28.72
CA THR A 8 17.17 8.53 -28.57
C THR A 8 16.48 8.85 -29.89
N THR A 9 15.24 8.36 -30.05
CA THR A 9 14.38 8.67 -31.19
C THR A 9 12.98 8.93 -30.68
N THR A 10 12.38 10.04 -31.09
CA THR A 10 10.97 10.32 -30.80
C THR A 10 10.07 9.50 -31.70
N LEU A 11 8.93 9.01 -31.19
CA LEU A 11 7.95 8.28 -31.97
C LEU A 11 6.76 9.17 -32.33
N ARG A 12 6.33 9.12 -33.60
CA ARG A 12 5.14 9.84 -34.06
C ARG A 12 3.85 9.17 -33.56
N GLU A 13 3.81 7.85 -33.64
CA GLU A 13 2.68 7.03 -33.25
C GLU A 13 2.88 6.43 -31.86
N VAL A 14 1.76 6.20 -31.17
CA VAL A 14 1.73 5.50 -29.88
C VAL A 14 2.14 4.03 -30.11
N PRO A 15 3.10 3.49 -29.35
CA PRO A 15 3.41 2.07 -29.44
C PRO A 15 2.20 1.23 -29.03
N ARG A 16 1.93 0.13 -29.74
CA ARG A 16 0.74 -0.72 -29.49
C ARG A 16 0.71 -1.36 -28.09
N ASP A 17 1.87 -1.48 -27.46
CA ASP A 17 2.04 -2.20 -26.18
C ASP A 17 2.08 -1.25 -24.97
N THR A 18 1.54 -0.02 -25.08
CA THR A 18 1.46 0.92 -23.95
C THR A 18 0.04 1.00 -23.38
N GLU A 19 -0.06 1.09 -22.05
CA GLU A 19 -1.33 1.27 -21.32
C GLU A 19 -1.80 2.74 -21.26
N GLY A 20 -1.10 3.65 -21.96
CA GLY A 20 -1.39 5.09 -21.97
C GLY A 20 -0.61 5.88 -20.91
N GLY A 21 -1.02 7.13 -20.66
CA GLY A 21 -0.48 8.00 -19.61
C GLY A 21 1.03 8.23 -19.68
N ASN A 22 1.70 8.11 -18.54
CA ASN A 22 3.15 8.32 -18.41
C ASN A 22 3.95 7.39 -19.31
N GLN A 23 3.53 6.13 -19.49
CA GLN A 23 4.26 5.16 -20.29
C GLN A 23 4.33 5.61 -21.75
N GLU A 24 3.18 5.98 -22.30
CA GLU A 24 3.09 6.46 -23.68
C GLU A 24 4.01 7.68 -23.88
N LEU A 25 3.88 8.69 -23.03
CA LEU A 25 4.62 9.95 -23.17
C LEU A 25 6.13 9.75 -23.02
N LEU A 26 6.56 8.93 -22.05
CA LEU A 26 7.96 8.64 -21.82
C LEU A 26 8.58 7.82 -22.95
N VAL A 27 7.84 6.88 -23.55
CA VAL A 27 8.32 6.11 -24.70
C VAL A 27 8.35 6.99 -25.95
N ARG A 28 7.29 7.75 -26.24
CA ARG A 28 7.21 8.65 -27.41
C ARG A 28 8.26 9.75 -27.36
N GLY A 29 8.52 10.30 -26.18
CA GLY A 29 9.57 11.31 -25.95
C GLY A 29 10.99 10.73 -25.92
N GLY A 30 11.15 9.40 -26.01
CA GLY A 30 12.46 8.77 -26.00
C GLY A 30 13.20 8.86 -24.66
N TYR A 31 12.46 8.80 -23.55
CA TYR A 31 12.98 8.80 -22.18
C TYR A 31 13.23 7.39 -21.67
N ILE A 32 12.38 6.43 -22.05
CA ILE A 32 12.47 5.03 -21.62
C ILE A 32 12.26 4.07 -22.79
N ARG A 33 12.75 2.84 -22.62
CA ARG A 33 12.47 1.73 -23.53
C ARG A 33 12.21 0.47 -22.71
N GLN A 34 11.07 -0.17 -22.94
CA GLN A 34 10.78 -1.44 -22.27
C GLN A 34 11.66 -2.55 -22.82
N LEU A 35 12.29 -3.32 -21.93
CA LEU A 35 13.07 -4.51 -22.27
C LEU A 35 12.20 -5.77 -22.16
N THR A 36 11.39 -5.85 -21.10
CA THR A 36 10.36 -6.87 -20.88
C THR A 36 9.29 -6.31 -19.93
N SER A 37 8.24 -7.08 -19.63
CA SER A 37 7.17 -6.64 -18.72
C SER A 37 7.75 -6.12 -17.40
N GLY A 38 7.41 -4.86 -17.06
CA GLY A 38 7.88 -4.20 -15.84
C GLY A 38 9.38 -3.93 -15.75
N ILE A 39 10.17 -3.99 -16.84
CA ILE A 39 11.62 -3.73 -16.81
C ILE A 39 11.98 -2.77 -17.95
N TYR A 40 12.57 -1.63 -17.59
CA TYR A 40 12.80 -0.52 -18.51
C TYR A 40 14.26 -0.07 -18.54
N SER A 41 14.77 0.15 -19.75
CA SER A 41 15.99 0.92 -19.98
C SER A 41 15.69 2.41 -19.86
N MET A 42 16.46 3.10 -19.02
CA MET A 42 16.40 4.55 -18.89
C MET A 42 17.32 5.21 -19.93
N LEU A 43 16.73 5.85 -20.96
CA LEU A 43 17.48 6.50 -22.05
C LEU A 43 18.10 7.82 -21.58
N PRO A 44 19.00 8.47 -22.37
CA PRO A 44 19.74 9.65 -21.90
C PRO A 44 18.89 10.79 -21.33
N LEU A 45 17.69 11.05 -21.86
CA LEU A 45 16.79 12.07 -21.32
C LEU A 45 16.18 11.62 -19.98
N GLY A 46 15.64 10.41 -19.91
CA GLY A 46 15.10 9.83 -18.68
C GLY A 46 16.13 9.78 -17.57
N ASN A 47 17.36 9.33 -17.89
CA ASN A 47 18.43 9.22 -16.92
C ASN A 47 18.87 10.60 -16.39
N ARG A 48 18.75 11.67 -17.19
CA ARG A 48 19.00 13.04 -16.68
C ARG A 48 17.94 13.49 -15.69
N VAL A 49 16.67 13.18 -15.96
CA VAL A 49 15.56 13.48 -15.02
C VAL A 49 15.73 12.69 -13.72
N ILE A 50 15.97 11.37 -13.81
CA ILE A 50 16.25 10.51 -12.65
C ILE A 50 17.41 11.06 -11.83
N ARG A 51 18.53 11.44 -12.45
CA ARG A 51 19.68 12.03 -11.73
C ARG A 51 19.34 13.34 -11.03
N LYS A 52 18.53 14.21 -11.64
CA LYS A 52 18.08 15.46 -11.01
C LYS A 52 17.18 15.19 -9.81
N ILE A 53 16.24 14.26 -9.92
CA ILE A 53 15.40 13.82 -8.80
C ILE A 53 16.27 13.24 -7.68
N SER A 54 17.17 12.31 -8.00
CA SER A 54 18.10 11.72 -7.02
C SER A 54 18.98 12.78 -6.35
N GLN A 55 19.39 13.82 -7.07
CA GLN A 55 20.17 14.92 -6.50
C GLN A 55 19.37 15.74 -5.49
N ILE A 56 18.11 16.08 -5.80
CA ILE A 56 17.21 16.75 -4.85
C ILE A 56 17.01 15.87 -3.61
N ILE A 57 16.81 14.56 -3.80
CA ILE A 57 16.69 13.60 -2.70
C ILE A 57 17.94 13.63 -1.82
N ARG A 58 19.14 13.48 -2.40
CA ARG A 58 20.40 13.52 -1.63
C ARG A 58 20.52 14.78 -0.80
N GLU A 59 20.32 15.94 -1.41
CA GLU A 59 20.45 17.22 -0.72
C GLU A 59 19.53 17.35 0.50
N GLU A 60 18.30 16.85 0.41
CA GLU A 60 17.36 16.89 1.54
C GLU A 60 17.61 15.77 2.58
N MET A 61 18.07 14.59 2.16
CA MET A 61 18.48 13.54 3.09
C MET A 61 19.73 13.96 3.88
N ASP A 62 20.75 14.51 3.21
CA ASP A 62 21.99 15.00 3.81
C ASP A 62 21.70 16.16 4.77
N ARG A 63 20.81 17.09 4.37
CA ARG A 63 20.35 18.19 5.25
C ARG A 63 19.69 17.67 6.52
N ALA A 64 18.94 16.56 6.43
CA ALA A 64 18.30 15.94 7.58
C ALA A 64 19.28 15.14 8.48
N GLY A 65 20.54 14.98 8.06
CA GLY A 65 21.57 14.23 8.77
C GLY A 65 21.74 12.78 8.30
N GLY A 66 21.19 12.43 7.13
CA GLY A 66 21.37 11.14 6.49
C GLY A 66 22.78 10.96 5.91
N GLN A 67 23.28 9.72 5.93
CA GLN A 67 24.56 9.33 5.36
C GLN A 67 24.33 8.37 4.18
N GLU A 68 24.75 8.75 2.97
CA GLU A 68 24.57 7.90 1.78
C GLU A 68 25.56 6.72 1.79
N VAL A 69 25.04 5.51 1.66
CA VAL A 69 25.78 4.26 1.48
C VAL A 69 25.31 3.55 0.22
N THR A 70 25.94 2.43 -0.12
CA THR A 70 25.46 1.54 -1.18
C THR A 70 25.52 0.11 -0.67
N MET A 71 24.34 -0.51 -0.54
CA MET A 71 24.22 -1.89 -0.05
C MET A 71 24.02 -2.88 -1.21
N PRO A 72 24.49 -4.13 -1.08
CA PRO A 72 24.34 -5.14 -2.13
C PRO A 72 22.87 -5.41 -2.51
N VAL A 73 22.60 -5.55 -3.82
CA VAL A 73 21.31 -6.03 -4.33
C VAL A 73 21.17 -7.54 -4.10
N LEU A 74 22.24 -8.30 -4.38
CA LEU A 74 22.26 -9.74 -4.19
C LEU A 74 22.53 -10.06 -2.71
N GLN A 75 21.59 -10.71 -2.06
CA GLN A 75 21.63 -10.95 -0.62
C GLN A 75 21.47 -12.44 -0.30
N PRO A 76 22.13 -12.97 0.76
CA PRO A 76 21.89 -14.33 1.23
C PRO A 76 20.46 -14.51 1.73
N LYS A 77 19.79 -15.61 1.35
CA LYS A 77 18.38 -15.86 1.72
C LYS A 77 18.21 -16.09 3.23
N ASP A 78 19.23 -16.60 3.92
CA ASP A 78 19.23 -16.84 5.37
C ASP A 78 18.95 -15.58 6.18
N LEU A 79 19.30 -14.39 5.67
CA LEU A 79 18.92 -13.12 6.31
C LEU A 79 17.41 -12.91 6.31
N TRP A 80 16.73 -13.31 5.24
CA TRP A 80 15.29 -13.16 5.03
C TRP A 80 14.47 -14.25 5.70
N ASP A 81 15.12 -15.36 6.05
CA ASP A 81 14.54 -16.52 6.74
C ASP A 81 14.57 -16.39 8.26
N LYS A 82 15.15 -15.31 8.80
CA LYS A 82 15.08 -15.01 10.23
C LYS A 82 13.63 -14.75 10.65
N GLU A 83 13.18 -15.52 11.62
CA GLU A 83 11.85 -15.36 12.22
C GLU A 83 11.80 -14.11 13.13
N PRO A 84 10.67 -13.38 13.16
CA PRO A 84 10.44 -12.33 14.15
C PRO A 84 10.40 -12.89 15.57
N VAL A 85 11.04 -12.21 16.54
CA VAL A 85 11.00 -12.63 17.95
C VAL A 85 9.57 -12.66 18.52
N GLY A 86 8.68 -11.78 18.03
CA GLY A 86 7.27 -11.75 18.38
C GLY A 86 6.40 -12.84 17.72
N GLY A 87 6.99 -13.74 16.94
CA GLY A 87 6.28 -14.75 16.16
C GLY A 87 5.72 -14.21 14.84
N GLY A 88 5.29 -15.14 13.97
CA GLY A 88 4.82 -14.86 12.62
C GLY A 88 5.79 -15.35 11.54
N PRO A 89 5.41 -15.25 10.26
CA PRO A 89 6.24 -15.73 9.16
C PRO A 89 7.53 -14.92 9.03
N SER A 90 8.60 -15.57 8.59
CA SER A 90 9.80 -14.88 8.12
C SER A 90 9.47 -13.97 6.94
N ARG A 91 10.33 -13.00 6.64
CA ARG A 91 10.08 -12.09 5.50
C ARG A 91 10.13 -12.79 4.16
N SER A 92 10.92 -13.84 4.03
CA SER A 92 10.95 -14.63 2.79
C SER A 92 9.62 -15.35 2.53
N GLU A 93 8.97 -15.83 3.59
CA GLU A 93 7.66 -16.48 3.53
C GLU A 93 6.56 -15.44 3.28
N ALA A 94 6.56 -14.35 4.04
CA ALA A 94 5.57 -13.29 3.92
C ALA A 94 5.57 -12.63 2.53
N MET A 95 6.73 -12.52 1.87
CA MET A 95 6.82 -11.97 0.51
C MET A 95 6.51 -12.99 -0.59
N GLY A 96 6.43 -14.28 -0.28
CA GLY A 96 6.03 -15.33 -1.21
C GLY A 96 6.76 -15.28 -2.56
N ASP A 97 5.99 -15.19 -3.64
CA ASP A 97 6.48 -15.16 -5.02
C ASP A 97 6.95 -13.77 -5.49
N VAL A 98 6.63 -12.71 -4.75
CA VAL A 98 7.11 -11.34 -5.06
C VAL A 98 8.63 -11.22 -4.81
N LEU A 99 9.20 -12.10 -3.97
CA LEU A 99 10.63 -12.14 -3.70
C LEU A 99 11.37 -12.96 -4.77
N PHE A 100 12.17 -12.28 -5.61
CA PHE A 100 13.08 -12.96 -6.54
C PHE A 100 14.07 -13.84 -5.79
N LYS A 101 14.04 -15.15 -6.06
CA LYS A 101 14.92 -16.17 -5.49
C LYS A 101 15.82 -16.75 -6.57
N LEU A 102 17.09 -16.98 -6.25
CA LEU A 102 18.05 -17.61 -7.16
C LEU A 102 19.05 -18.44 -6.38
N LYS A 103 19.72 -19.38 -7.07
CA LYS A 103 20.84 -20.14 -6.52
C LYS A 103 22.15 -19.71 -7.16
N ASP A 104 23.18 -19.51 -6.35
CA ASP A 104 24.52 -19.26 -6.87
C ASP A 104 25.17 -20.55 -7.41
N ARG A 105 26.35 -20.42 -8.05
CA ARG A 105 27.08 -21.58 -8.61
C ARG A 105 27.49 -22.65 -7.57
N LYS A 106 27.46 -22.32 -6.28
CA LYS A 106 27.77 -23.23 -5.17
C LYS A 106 26.49 -23.81 -4.54
N GLY A 107 25.32 -23.51 -5.11
CA GLY A 107 24.02 -23.98 -4.63
C GLY A 107 23.45 -23.19 -3.46
N ARG A 108 24.06 -22.06 -3.08
CA ARG A 108 23.56 -21.21 -1.98
C ARG A 108 22.31 -20.47 -2.44
N ASP A 109 21.30 -20.44 -1.58
CA ASP A 109 20.08 -19.68 -1.79
C ASP A 109 20.33 -18.18 -1.58
N MET A 110 19.97 -17.41 -2.59
CA MET A 110 20.13 -15.97 -2.64
C MET A 110 18.80 -15.32 -3.01
N VAL A 111 18.70 -14.03 -2.74
CA VAL A 111 17.57 -13.19 -3.16
C VAL A 111 18.08 -11.91 -3.81
N LEU A 112 17.26 -11.30 -4.66
CA LEU A 112 17.49 -9.94 -5.14
C LEU A 112 16.67 -9.00 -4.27
N GLY A 113 17.35 -8.11 -3.53
CA GLY A 113 16.77 -7.28 -2.48
C GLY A 113 15.61 -6.41 -2.97
N PRO A 114 14.37 -6.67 -2.52
CA PRO A 114 13.24 -5.77 -2.75
C PRO A 114 13.25 -4.55 -1.83
N THR A 115 14.07 -4.62 -0.76
CA THR A 115 14.37 -3.62 0.27
C THR A 115 15.57 -4.13 1.10
N HIS A 116 15.99 -3.43 2.15
CA HIS A 116 17.28 -3.65 2.84
C HIS A 116 17.23 -3.60 4.38
N GLU A 117 16.08 -3.76 5.04
CA GLU A 117 15.98 -3.75 6.50
C GLU A 117 16.93 -4.75 7.17
N GLU A 118 17.05 -5.97 6.63
CA GLU A 118 17.94 -7.02 7.15
C GLU A 118 19.42 -6.63 7.03
N VAL A 119 19.81 -6.11 5.87
CA VAL A 119 21.20 -5.76 5.56
C VAL A 119 21.67 -4.59 6.39
N VAL A 120 20.84 -3.55 6.54
CA VAL A 120 21.20 -2.37 7.32
C VAL A 120 21.21 -2.68 8.82
N THR A 121 20.37 -3.60 9.30
CA THR A 121 20.37 -4.02 10.71
C THR A 121 21.70 -4.69 11.08
N LEU A 122 22.21 -5.57 10.21
CA LEU A 122 23.55 -6.16 10.39
C LEU A 122 24.66 -5.10 10.38
N LEU A 123 24.54 -4.10 9.51
CA LEU A 123 25.52 -3.02 9.45
C LEU A 123 25.56 -2.25 10.76
N VAL A 124 24.41 -1.91 11.31
CA VAL A 124 24.32 -1.13 12.56
C VAL A 124 24.73 -1.95 13.78
N GLU A 125 24.39 -3.25 13.83
CA GLU A 125 24.86 -4.14 14.91
C GLU A 125 26.40 -4.17 15.01
N GLU A 126 27.11 -4.12 13.88
CA GLU A 126 28.58 -4.13 13.87
C GLU A 126 29.19 -2.84 14.49
N PHE A 127 28.57 -1.68 14.24
CA PHE A 127 29.18 -0.37 14.53
C PHE A 127 28.59 0.37 15.73
N VAL A 128 27.33 0.15 16.10
CA VAL A 128 26.69 0.80 17.25
C VAL A 128 26.89 -0.07 18.49
N ARG A 129 27.54 0.47 19.52
CA ARG A 129 27.80 -0.26 20.77
C ARG A 129 27.26 0.47 22.00
N SER A 130 27.10 1.79 21.95
CA SER A 130 26.60 2.62 23.06
C SER A 130 25.53 3.59 22.59
N TYR A 131 24.69 4.06 23.52
CA TYR A 131 23.71 5.13 23.28
C TYR A 131 24.35 6.40 22.70
N ARG A 132 25.65 6.62 22.93
CA ARG A 132 26.42 7.75 22.39
C ARG A 132 26.66 7.67 20.89
N ASP A 133 26.54 6.48 20.32
CA ASP A 133 26.63 6.26 18.87
C ASP A 133 25.30 6.58 18.18
N LEU A 134 24.22 6.83 18.94
CA LEU A 134 22.87 7.09 18.44
C LEU A 134 22.48 8.57 18.62
N PRO A 135 21.60 9.12 17.75
CA PRO A 135 20.94 8.46 16.63
C PRO A 135 21.83 8.37 15.38
N GLN A 136 21.53 7.39 14.50
CA GLN A 136 22.12 7.28 13.16
C GLN A 136 21.04 7.29 12.08
N MET A 137 21.34 7.89 10.93
CA MET A 137 20.48 7.86 9.74
C MET A 137 21.32 7.49 8.52
N ILE A 138 21.01 6.36 7.90
CA ILE A 138 21.77 5.80 6.78
C ILE A 138 20.81 5.57 5.61
N TYR A 139 21.17 5.99 4.40
CA TYR A 139 20.34 5.81 3.21
C TYR A 139 21.11 5.38 1.99
N GLN A 140 20.40 4.89 0.97
CA GLN A 140 20.97 4.62 -0.34
C GLN A 140 19.98 5.03 -1.44
N ILE A 141 20.46 5.25 -2.65
CA ILE A 141 19.63 5.34 -3.86
C ILE A 141 20.03 4.19 -4.78
N GLN A 142 19.25 3.12 -4.79
CA GLN A 142 19.71 1.83 -5.30
C GLN A 142 18.57 1.01 -5.94
N THR A 143 18.93 0.13 -6.89
CA THR A 143 18.00 -0.71 -7.64
C THR A 143 17.40 -1.83 -6.80
N LYS A 144 16.08 -1.85 -6.70
CA LYS A 144 15.27 -2.89 -6.06
C LYS A 144 14.62 -3.78 -7.10
N LEU A 145 14.38 -5.03 -6.71
CA LEU A 145 13.65 -6.00 -7.54
C LEU A 145 12.49 -6.62 -6.78
N ARG A 146 11.30 -6.59 -7.37
CA ARG A 146 10.07 -7.23 -6.87
C ARG A 146 9.43 -7.97 -8.05
N ASP A 147 9.16 -9.26 -7.94
CA ASP A 147 8.52 -10.02 -9.03
C ASP A 147 7.01 -9.77 -9.01
N GLU A 148 6.65 -8.53 -9.33
CA GLU A 148 5.28 -8.07 -9.37
C GLU A 148 4.47 -8.92 -10.37
N PRO A 149 3.41 -9.63 -9.93
CA PRO A 149 2.64 -10.52 -10.81
C PRO A 149 1.99 -9.78 -11.98
N ARG A 150 1.67 -8.49 -11.82
CA ARG A 150 1.06 -7.65 -12.87
C ARG A 150 1.72 -6.26 -12.90
N PRO A 151 2.88 -6.12 -13.55
CA PRO A 151 3.48 -4.81 -13.78
C PRO A 151 2.59 -3.99 -14.72
N ARG A 152 2.25 -2.76 -14.33
CA ARG A 152 1.29 -1.90 -15.05
C ARG A 152 1.57 -0.41 -14.79
N GLY A 153 0.94 0.47 -15.56
CA GLY A 153 1.03 1.93 -15.38
C GLY A 153 2.40 2.52 -15.71
N GLY A 154 3.13 1.94 -16.67
CA GLY A 154 4.45 2.45 -17.07
C GLY A 154 5.52 2.28 -15.99
N LEU A 155 6.08 3.38 -15.47
CA LEU A 155 7.05 3.32 -14.36
C LEU A 155 6.39 3.36 -12.96
N LEU A 156 5.06 3.38 -12.88
CA LEU A 156 4.34 3.41 -11.60
C LEU A 156 4.48 2.08 -10.86
N ARG A 157 4.31 0.95 -11.56
CA ARG A 157 4.41 -0.39 -10.98
C ARG A 157 5.23 -1.34 -11.87
N VAL A 158 6.46 -1.60 -11.42
CA VAL A 158 7.49 -2.29 -12.21
C VAL A 158 8.22 -3.33 -11.36
N ARG A 159 8.98 -4.21 -12.02
CA ARG A 159 9.73 -5.29 -11.36
C ARG A 159 11.16 -4.92 -10.99
N GLU A 160 11.76 -3.99 -11.73
CA GLU A 160 13.08 -3.42 -11.44
C GLU A 160 12.95 -1.90 -11.37
N PHE A 161 13.33 -1.29 -10.26
CA PHE A 161 13.20 0.14 -10.04
C PHE A 161 14.25 0.73 -9.11
N ILE A 162 14.47 2.03 -9.23
CA ILE A 162 15.35 2.77 -8.33
C ILE A 162 14.53 3.29 -7.15
N MET A 163 14.96 2.97 -5.95
CA MET A 163 14.37 3.46 -4.71
C MET A 163 15.43 4.17 -3.88
N LYS A 164 15.05 5.28 -3.25
CA LYS A 164 15.76 5.77 -2.07
C LYS A 164 15.15 5.13 -0.84
N ASP A 165 15.94 4.39 -0.10
CA ASP A 165 15.58 3.82 1.21
C ASP A 165 16.54 4.34 2.28
N LEU A 166 15.99 4.98 3.31
CA LEU A 166 16.70 5.46 4.50
C LEU A 166 16.24 4.63 5.70
N TYR A 167 17.13 4.41 6.64
CA TYR A 167 16.88 3.74 7.91
C TYR A 167 17.44 4.60 9.05
N SER A 168 16.61 4.86 10.06
CA SER A 168 17.04 5.54 11.29
C SER A 168 17.21 4.53 12.40
N PHE A 169 18.14 4.82 13.30
CA PHE A 169 18.50 4.01 14.46
C PHE A 169 18.54 4.94 15.66
N ASP A 170 17.72 4.63 16.66
CA ASP A 170 17.41 5.53 17.76
C ASP A 170 17.48 4.75 19.08
N ALA A 171 17.88 5.44 20.16
CA ALA A 171 18.05 4.81 21.48
C ALA A 171 16.71 4.63 22.21
N ASP A 172 15.77 5.53 21.96
CA ASP A 172 14.45 5.57 22.60
C ASP A 172 13.36 6.05 21.62
N TYR A 173 12.11 5.93 22.04
CA TYR A 173 10.96 6.31 21.21
C TYR A 173 10.91 7.82 20.91
N GLU A 174 11.44 8.67 21.80
CA GLU A 174 11.49 10.12 21.57
C GLU A 174 12.48 10.46 20.44
N GLY A 175 13.65 9.83 20.43
CA GLY A 175 14.62 9.90 19.35
C GLY A 175 14.04 9.41 18.03
N MET A 176 13.34 8.26 18.06
CA MET A 176 12.66 7.74 16.87
C MET A 176 11.58 8.69 16.35
N ASP A 177 10.83 9.37 17.23
CA ASP A 177 9.86 10.39 16.84
C ASP A 177 10.54 11.61 16.19
N VAL A 178 11.70 12.02 16.68
CA VAL A 178 12.51 13.09 16.05
C VAL A 178 12.97 12.67 14.66
N SER A 179 13.54 11.46 14.52
CA SER A 179 13.99 10.91 13.24
C SER A 179 12.83 10.79 12.23
N TYR A 180 11.67 10.32 12.69
CA TYR A 180 10.46 10.22 11.88
C TYR A 180 9.97 11.59 11.38
N ARG A 181 9.92 12.60 12.27
CA ARG A 181 9.53 13.97 11.88
C ARG A 181 10.50 14.58 10.87
N LYS A 182 11.82 14.43 11.08
CA LYS A 182 12.85 14.90 10.14
C LYS A 182 12.63 14.30 8.75
N MET A 183 12.33 12.99 8.69
CA MET A 183 12.07 12.32 7.41
C MET A 183 10.78 12.81 6.77
N ALA A 184 9.70 12.98 7.54
CA ALA A 184 8.47 13.53 7.01
C ALA A 184 8.67 14.94 6.43
N GLU A 185 9.46 15.80 7.08
CA GLU A 185 9.80 17.15 6.58
C GLU A 185 10.68 17.09 5.32
N ALA A 186 11.71 16.25 5.32
CA ALA A 186 12.60 16.08 4.17
C ALA A 186 11.85 15.55 2.94
N TYR A 187 10.90 14.63 3.13
CA TYR A 187 10.01 14.14 2.08
C TYR A 187 9.17 15.26 1.47
N ARG A 188 8.52 16.08 2.32
CA ARG A 188 7.75 17.24 1.85
C ARG A 188 8.63 18.18 1.04
N ALA A 189 9.85 18.44 1.50
CA ALA A 189 10.81 19.29 0.78
C ALA A 189 11.19 18.70 -0.58
N VAL A 190 11.50 17.40 -0.67
CA VAL A 190 11.81 16.72 -1.93
C VAL A 190 10.68 16.87 -2.94
N TYR A 191 9.45 16.50 -2.57
CA TYR A 191 8.32 16.53 -3.51
C TYR A 191 7.97 17.96 -3.93
N THR A 192 8.03 18.92 -3.00
CA THR A 192 7.85 20.35 -3.30
C THR A 192 8.91 20.85 -4.29
N ARG A 193 10.19 20.51 -4.08
CA ARG A 193 11.30 20.90 -4.96
C ARG A 193 11.22 20.22 -6.34
N CYS A 194 10.67 19.00 -6.41
CA CYS A 194 10.35 18.34 -7.66
C CYS A 194 9.17 18.99 -8.41
N GLY A 195 8.38 19.86 -7.75
CA GLY A 195 7.21 20.51 -8.31
C GLY A 195 5.94 19.64 -8.27
N MET A 196 5.89 18.65 -7.38
CA MET A 196 4.80 17.68 -7.29
C MET A 196 3.63 18.21 -6.47
N ASN A 197 2.41 17.92 -6.91
CA ASN A 197 1.21 18.07 -6.09
C ASN A 197 0.96 16.77 -5.31
N PHE A 198 1.04 16.82 -3.98
CA PHE A 198 0.95 15.62 -3.15
C PHE A 198 0.20 15.89 -1.85
N ILE A 199 -0.33 14.81 -1.28
CA ILE A 199 -0.92 14.78 0.07
C ILE A 199 -0.16 13.77 0.93
N VAL A 200 -0.23 13.96 2.24
CA VAL A 200 0.31 13.01 3.22
C VAL A 200 -0.85 12.39 3.96
N ILE A 201 -0.91 11.06 3.96
CA ILE A 201 -2.02 10.32 4.56
C ILE A 201 -1.52 9.30 5.57
N HIS A 202 -2.34 8.98 6.56
CA HIS A 202 -2.09 7.86 7.45
C HIS A 202 -2.32 6.54 6.70
N ALA A 203 -1.42 5.58 6.89
CA ALA A 203 -1.47 4.31 6.18
C ALA A 203 -1.35 3.11 7.12
N ASP A 204 -1.61 1.92 6.59
CA ASP A 204 -1.32 0.67 7.26
C ASP A 204 0.20 0.41 7.27
N SER A 205 0.68 -0.36 8.24
CA SER A 205 2.12 -0.70 8.33
C SER A 205 2.48 -1.96 7.53
N GLY A 206 1.48 -2.74 7.11
CA GLY A 206 1.61 -3.93 6.27
C GLY A 206 2.60 -4.97 6.78
N ALA A 207 3.14 -5.75 5.84
CA ALA A 207 4.11 -6.82 6.12
C ALA A 207 5.46 -6.30 6.64
N ILE A 208 5.80 -5.03 6.38
CA ILE A 208 7.01 -4.36 6.90
C ILE A 208 6.93 -4.22 8.43
N GLY A 209 5.73 -4.07 8.98
CA GLY A 209 5.45 -3.93 10.41
C GLY A 209 5.71 -2.52 10.93
N GLY A 210 5.26 -2.27 12.15
CA GLY A 210 5.36 -0.96 12.80
C GLY A 210 4.03 -0.44 13.33
N LYS A 211 4.07 0.57 14.20
CA LYS A 211 2.86 1.14 14.84
C LYS A 211 2.28 2.35 14.11
N GLU A 212 3.13 3.12 13.46
CA GLU A 212 2.74 4.35 12.74
C GLU A 212 3.42 4.39 11.37
N SER A 213 2.62 4.65 10.33
CA SER A 213 3.10 4.86 8.98
C SER A 213 2.35 6.01 8.30
N GLN A 214 3.04 6.68 7.38
CA GLN A 214 2.50 7.74 6.53
C GLN A 214 2.90 7.49 5.08
N GLU A 215 1.93 7.62 4.18
CA GLU A 215 2.14 7.57 2.74
C GLU A 215 2.10 8.98 2.16
N PHE A 216 2.92 9.19 1.13
CA PHE A 216 2.97 10.39 0.33
C PHE A 216 2.34 10.05 -1.02
N ILE A 217 1.15 10.56 -1.26
CA ILE A 217 0.37 10.28 -2.46
C ILE A 217 0.49 11.45 -3.42
N ALA A 218 1.02 11.20 -4.61
CA ALA A 218 0.94 12.14 -5.72
C ALA A 218 -0.48 12.09 -6.29
N ILE A 219 -1.20 13.21 -6.27
CA ILE A 219 -2.58 13.27 -6.77
C ILE A 219 -2.58 13.08 -8.29
N THR A 220 -3.17 12.00 -8.77
CA THR A 220 -3.25 11.65 -10.20
C THR A 220 -4.53 10.86 -10.46
N GLU A 221 -5.22 11.12 -11.57
CA GLU A 221 -6.42 10.33 -11.94
C GLU A 221 -6.08 8.87 -12.29
N ALA A 222 -4.86 8.64 -12.78
CA ALA A 222 -4.29 7.33 -13.10
C ALA A 222 -3.81 6.54 -11.88
N GLY A 223 -3.95 7.11 -10.67
CA GLY A 223 -3.55 6.48 -9.42
C GLY A 223 -4.30 5.19 -9.09
N GLU A 224 -3.59 4.25 -8.46
CA GLU A 224 -4.18 2.99 -7.95
C GLU A 224 -4.69 3.14 -6.51
N ASP A 225 -4.20 4.13 -5.77
CA ASP A 225 -4.51 4.34 -4.36
C ASP A 225 -5.72 5.28 -4.21
N ASP A 226 -6.72 4.83 -3.45
CA ASP A 226 -7.82 5.68 -2.98
C ASP A 226 -7.46 6.24 -1.60
N ALA A 227 -7.22 7.53 -1.51
CA ALA A 227 -7.07 8.25 -0.25
C ALA A 227 -8.40 8.88 0.17
N MET A 228 -8.75 8.76 1.45
CA MET A 228 -9.90 9.44 2.04
C MET A 228 -9.43 10.72 2.73
N ILE A 229 -9.88 11.88 2.26
CA ILE A 229 -9.54 13.20 2.83
C ILE A 229 -10.78 13.91 3.37
N CYS A 230 -10.65 14.64 4.47
CA CYS A 230 -11.72 15.49 4.97
C CYS A 230 -11.66 16.89 4.35
N ASP A 231 -12.81 17.45 4.00
CA ASP A 231 -12.93 18.83 3.48
C ASP A 231 -12.67 19.94 4.52
N ARG A 232 -12.71 19.61 5.82
CA ARG A 232 -12.68 20.59 6.92
C ARG A 232 -11.49 20.46 7.88
N CYS A 233 -10.99 19.25 8.13
CA CYS A 233 -9.86 19.03 9.05
C CYS A 233 -8.69 18.31 8.37
N ASP A 234 -7.63 18.04 9.13
CA ASP A 234 -6.40 17.41 8.66
C ASP A 234 -6.49 15.89 8.48
N TYR A 235 -7.68 15.31 8.61
CA TYR A 235 -7.87 13.88 8.47
C TYR A 235 -7.64 13.45 7.02
N ALA A 236 -6.62 12.62 6.83
CA ALA A 236 -6.33 11.98 5.56
C ALA A 236 -5.78 10.57 5.83
N ALA A 237 -6.35 9.56 5.20
CA ALA A 237 -5.94 8.17 5.39
C ALA A 237 -6.08 7.38 4.09
N ASN A 238 -5.23 6.37 3.90
CA ASN A 238 -5.44 5.38 2.85
C ASN A 238 -6.79 4.69 3.12
N ARG A 239 -7.58 4.40 2.09
CA ARG A 239 -8.87 3.71 2.22
C ARG A 239 -8.76 2.39 3.00
N GLU A 240 -7.62 1.72 2.91
CA GLU A 240 -7.29 0.53 3.69
C GLU A 240 -7.31 0.78 5.21
N LYS A 241 -7.00 1.99 5.66
CA LYS A 241 -7.00 2.39 7.09
C LYS A 241 -8.12 3.37 7.46
N ALA A 242 -8.75 4.02 6.50
CA ALA A 242 -9.69 5.10 6.76
C ALA A 242 -10.88 4.67 7.63
N GLU A 243 -11.02 5.32 8.77
CA GLU A 243 -12.19 5.28 9.65
C GLU A 243 -13.24 6.31 9.23
N PHE A 244 -14.51 5.97 9.46
CA PHE A 244 -15.66 6.82 9.18
C PHE A 244 -16.78 6.55 10.21
N VAL A 245 -17.67 7.54 10.39
CA VAL A 245 -18.86 7.38 11.23
C VAL A 245 -19.91 6.57 10.47
N ARG A 246 -20.36 5.46 11.05
CA ARG A 246 -21.45 4.65 10.49
C ARG A 246 -22.77 5.40 10.68
N SER A 247 -23.60 5.45 9.64
CA SER A 247 -24.92 6.06 9.75
C SER A 247 -25.86 5.19 10.61
N GLU A 248 -26.69 5.82 11.44
CA GLU A 248 -27.74 5.13 12.19
C GLU A 248 -28.99 4.96 11.33
N LEU A 249 -29.61 3.79 11.41
CA LEU A 249 -30.93 3.51 10.87
C LEU A 249 -31.96 3.62 12.00
N ALA A 250 -33.15 4.11 11.66
CA ALA A 250 -34.28 4.08 12.58
C ALA A 250 -34.57 2.64 13.00
N LYS A 251 -34.55 2.40 14.31
CA LYS A 251 -34.90 1.10 14.90
C LYS A 251 -36.40 0.94 14.93
N GLU A 252 -36.86 -0.21 14.49
CA GLU A 252 -38.28 -0.59 14.45
C GLU A 252 -38.55 -1.68 15.49
N PRO A 253 -39.81 -1.95 15.88
CA PRO A 253 -40.13 -3.14 16.65
C PRO A 253 -39.62 -4.40 15.91
N GLU A 254 -38.95 -5.30 16.62
CA GLU A 254 -38.38 -6.49 15.97
C GLU A 254 -39.48 -7.40 15.41
N GLY A 255 -39.40 -7.68 14.10
CA GLY A 255 -40.29 -8.63 13.43
C GLY A 255 -39.86 -10.08 13.63
N ALA A 256 -40.78 -11.02 13.42
CA ALA A 256 -40.45 -12.44 13.31
C ALA A 256 -39.68 -12.71 12.01
N LEU A 257 -38.76 -13.68 12.03
CA LEU A 257 -38.05 -14.11 10.83
C LEU A 257 -39.05 -14.54 9.75
N GLU A 258 -38.95 -13.95 8.57
CA GLU A 258 -39.83 -14.20 7.43
C GLU A 258 -38.99 -14.55 6.21
N GLU A 259 -39.16 -15.76 5.69
CA GLU A 259 -38.49 -16.18 4.46
C GLU A 259 -39.17 -15.57 3.23
N VAL A 260 -38.37 -15.04 2.31
CA VAL A 260 -38.83 -14.40 1.07
C VAL A 260 -38.13 -15.04 -0.13
N TYR A 261 -38.91 -15.35 -1.17
CA TYR A 261 -38.40 -15.86 -2.43
C TYR A 261 -37.84 -14.71 -3.28
N THR A 262 -36.56 -14.79 -3.62
CA THR A 262 -35.75 -13.75 -4.29
C THR A 262 -34.91 -14.39 -5.39
N PRO A 263 -35.53 -14.89 -6.48
CA PRO A 263 -34.81 -15.61 -7.51
C PRO A 263 -33.80 -14.71 -8.24
N ASN A 264 -32.62 -15.26 -8.53
CA ASN A 264 -31.53 -14.56 -9.23
C ASN A 264 -31.03 -13.27 -8.54
N CYS A 265 -31.35 -13.04 -7.26
CA CYS A 265 -30.87 -11.89 -6.50
C CYS A 265 -29.57 -12.27 -5.78
N MET A 266 -28.43 -12.10 -6.44
CA MET A 266 -27.12 -12.50 -5.90
C MET A 266 -26.28 -11.33 -5.37
N SER A 267 -26.66 -10.08 -5.67
CA SER A 267 -26.01 -8.88 -5.14
C SER A 267 -26.93 -8.12 -4.18
N ILE A 268 -26.33 -7.31 -3.31
CA ILE A 268 -27.10 -6.42 -2.42
C ILE A 268 -27.97 -5.45 -3.23
N SER A 269 -27.45 -4.92 -4.34
CA SER A 269 -28.19 -3.99 -5.17
C SER A 269 -29.42 -4.64 -5.81
N ASP A 270 -29.27 -5.86 -6.33
CA ASP A 270 -30.39 -6.63 -6.88
C ASP A 270 -31.45 -6.93 -5.81
N LEU A 271 -31.01 -7.37 -4.62
CA LEU A 271 -31.90 -7.68 -3.50
C LEU A 271 -32.68 -6.45 -3.01
N ALA A 272 -31.98 -5.34 -2.83
CA ALA A 272 -32.55 -4.07 -2.39
C ALA A 272 -33.58 -3.55 -3.39
N ALA A 273 -33.25 -3.59 -4.68
CA ALA A 273 -34.16 -3.22 -5.76
C ALA A 273 -35.38 -4.15 -5.83
N PHE A 274 -35.18 -5.47 -5.70
CA PHE A 274 -36.24 -6.47 -5.74
C PHE A 274 -37.25 -6.31 -4.60
N LEU A 275 -36.76 -5.99 -3.39
CA LEU A 275 -37.61 -5.82 -2.19
C LEU A 275 -38.11 -4.38 -2.00
N GLY A 276 -37.61 -3.41 -2.77
CA GLY A 276 -37.96 -2.00 -2.63
C GLY A 276 -37.47 -1.40 -1.30
N ILE A 277 -36.30 -1.80 -0.82
CA ILE A 277 -35.69 -1.33 0.43
C ILE A 277 -34.32 -0.68 0.17
N PRO A 278 -33.81 0.18 1.06
CA PRO A 278 -32.44 0.68 0.98
C PRO A 278 -31.42 -0.46 1.15
N GLU A 279 -30.28 -0.38 0.48
CA GLU A 279 -29.17 -1.35 0.65
C GLU A 279 -28.73 -1.45 2.12
N ALA A 280 -28.79 -0.34 2.87
CA ALA A 280 -28.51 -0.29 4.30
C ALA A 280 -29.43 -1.18 5.16
N LYS A 281 -30.62 -1.58 4.68
CA LYS A 281 -31.53 -2.53 5.36
C LYS A 281 -31.18 -3.99 5.08
N THR A 282 -30.04 -4.27 4.46
CA THR A 282 -29.54 -5.63 4.20
C THR A 282 -28.23 -5.90 4.94
N LEU A 283 -27.87 -7.18 5.12
CA LEU A 283 -26.54 -7.60 5.58
C LEU A 283 -25.78 -8.26 4.45
N LYS A 284 -24.58 -7.75 4.18
CA LYS A 284 -23.62 -8.35 3.23
C LYS A 284 -22.73 -9.31 4.01
N SER A 285 -22.71 -10.56 3.56
CA SER A 285 -21.89 -11.63 4.13
C SER A 285 -20.87 -12.06 3.09
N VAL A 286 -19.60 -11.80 3.37
CA VAL A 286 -18.47 -12.14 2.48
C VAL A 286 -17.67 -13.25 3.14
N CYS A 287 -17.39 -14.31 2.39
CA CYS A 287 -16.70 -15.48 2.90
C CYS A 287 -15.23 -15.47 2.49
N TYR A 288 -14.37 -15.59 3.48
CA TYR A 288 -12.92 -15.65 3.34
C TYR A 288 -12.40 -16.97 3.91
N VAL A 289 -11.21 -17.36 3.47
CA VAL A 289 -10.46 -18.48 4.04
C VAL A 289 -9.08 -17.98 4.48
N ALA A 290 -8.69 -18.34 5.70
CA ALA A 290 -7.33 -18.16 6.18
C ALA A 290 -6.90 -19.38 7.00
N ALA A 291 -5.71 -19.91 6.72
CA ALA A 291 -5.18 -21.13 7.35
C ALA A 291 -6.20 -22.29 7.40
N SER A 292 -6.91 -22.51 6.28
CA SER A 292 -7.96 -23.53 6.13
C SER A 292 -9.20 -23.38 7.03
N ARG A 293 -9.35 -22.22 7.70
CA ARG A 293 -10.55 -21.87 8.45
C ARG A 293 -11.41 -20.91 7.66
N VAL A 294 -12.72 -21.17 7.64
CA VAL A 294 -13.72 -20.31 7.02
C VAL A 294 -14.05 -19.14 7.94
N ILE A 295 -13.99 -17.94 7.37
CA ILE A 295 -14.25 -16.67 8.02
C ILE A 295 -15.41 -16.00 7.30
N LEU A 296 -16.47 -15.68 8.03
CA LEU A 296 -17.62 -14.96 7.51
C LEU A 296 -17.58 -13.51 8.00
N ALA A 297 -17.19 -12.61 7.10
CA ALA A 297 -17.15 -11.17 7.34
C ALA A 297 -18.53 -10.55 7.06
N ILE A 298 -19.11 -9.89 8.07
CA ILE A 298 -20.45 -9.30 7.99
C ILE A 298 -20.35 -7.78 8.07
N VAL A 299 -20.91 -7.11 7.07
CA VAL A 299 -21.09 -5.65 7.04
C VAL A 299 -22.53 -5.30 6.67
N ARG A 300 -22.95 -4.07 6.92
CA ARG A 300 -24.21 -3.56 6.37
C ARG A 300 -24.15 -3.51 4.84
N GLY A 301 -25.27 -3.73 4.16
CA GLY A 301 -25.31 -3.98 2.72
C GLY A 301 -24.70 -2.91 1.82
N ASP A 302 -24.86 -1.65 2.22
CA ASP A 302 -24.33 -0.44 1.57
C ASP A 302 -22.82 -0.21 1.81
N LEU A 303 -22.16 -1.10 2.56
CA LEU A 303 -20.74 -1.04 2.87
C LEU A 303 -20.01 -2.24 2.27
N ASP A 304 -18.71 -2.08 2.00
CA ASP A 304 -17.85 -3.16 1.52
C ASP A 304 -16.86 -3.60 2.61
N VAL A 305 -16.51 -4.88 2.59
CA VAL A 305 -15.48 -5.43 3.48
C VAL A 305 -14.11 -4.90 3.04
N ASN A 306 -13.32 -4.46 4.00
CA ASN A 306 -11.94 -4.08 3.82
C ASN A 306 -11.04 -5.24 4.25
N GLU A 307 -10.37 -5.87 3.28
CA GLU A 307 -9.55 -7.06 3.49
C GLU A 307 -8.32 -6.80 4.37
N VAL A 308 -7.73 -5.61 4.28
CA VAL A 308 -6.59 -5.21 5.12
C VAL A 308 -7.03 -5.10 6.58
N LYS A 309 -8.15 -4.42 6.83
CA LYS A 309 -8.73 -4.35 8.18
C LYS A 309 -9.13 -5.73 8.72
N LEU A 310 -9.71 -6.58 7.88
CA LEU A 310 -10.05 -7.95 8.26
C LEU A 310 -8.81 -8.78 8.61
N ALA A 311 -7.74 -8.71 7.80
CA ALA A 311 -6.49 -9.40 8.08
C ALA A 311 -5.85 -8.91 9.40
N ASN A 312 -5.84 -7.60 9.64
CA ASN A 312 -5.35 -7.01 10.88
C ASN A 312 -6.19 -7.44 12.10
N THR A 313 -7.52 -7.42 11.98
CA THR A 313 -8.46 -7.92 12.99
C THR A 313 -8.13 -9.37 13.37
N LEU A 314 -7.96 -10.24 12.37
CA LEU A 314 -7.62 -11.64 12.59
C LEU A 314 -6.27 -11.78 13.32
N TYR A 315 -5.25 -11.02 12.89
CA TYR A 315 -3.94 -11.02 13.52
C TYR A 315 -4.01 -10.57 14.99
N HIS A 316 -4.70 -9.46 15.29
CA HIS A 316 -4.88 -8.94 16.65
C HIS A 316 -5.56 -9.96 17.58
N HIS A 317 -6.46 -10.77 17.02
CA HIS A 317 -7.16 -11.83 17.73
C HIS A 317 -6.44 -13.18 17.72
N GLY A 318 -5.17 -13.22 17.31
CA GLY A 318 -4.32 -14.41 17.37
C GLY A 318 -4.56 -15.44 16.26
N PHE A 319 -5.25 -15.06 15.18
CA PHE A 319 -5.45 -15.90 14.00
C PHE A 319 -4.35 -15.67 12.96
N ASN A 320 -3.97 -16.74 12.27
CA ASN A 320 -3.04 -16.65 11.15
C ASN A 320 -3.76 -16.16 9.88
N ALA A 321 -3.50 -14.92 9.48
CA ALA A 321 -4.07 -14.29 8.29
C ALA A 321 -3.13 -14.31 7.06
N ALA A 322 -2.00 -15.01 7.10
CA ALA A 322 -0.95 -14.93 6.07
C ALA A 322 -1.41 -15.32 4.65
N ASN A 323 -2.51 -16.08 4.53
CA ASN A 323 -3.13 -16.48 3.26
C ASN A 323 -4.63 -16.13 3.23
N LEU A 324 -5.03 -15.00 3.82
CA LEU A 324 -6.42 -14.54 3.71
C LEU A 324 -6.78 -14.31 2.24
N HIS A 325 -7.81 -15.00 1.76
CA HIS A 325 -8.33 -14.81 0.41
C HIS A 325 -9.84 -15.02 0.38
N LEU A 326 -10.51 -14.44 -0.61
CA LEU A 326 -11.91 -14.74 -0.89
C LEU A 326 -12.08 -16.23 -1.14
N ALA A 327 -13.08 -16.83 -0.49
CA ALA A 327 -13.34 -18.25 -0.63
C ALA A 327 -13.66 -18.61 -2.08
N THR A 328 -12.98 -19.63 -2.58
CA THR A 328 -13.24 -20.22 -3.90
C THR A 328 -14.60 -20.93 -3.96
N PRO A 329 -15.20 -21.11 -5.15
CA PRO A 329 -16.45 -21.87 -5.27
C PRO A 329 -16.38 -23.27 -4.65
N GLU A 330 -15.23 -23.94 -4.77
CA GLU A 330 -14.97 -25.25 -4.18
C GLU A 330 -15.00 -25.20 -2.65
N GLU A 331 -14.29 -24.25 -2.03
CA GLU A 331 -14.27 -24.08 -0.58
C GLU A 331 -15.65 -23.68 -0.02
N LEU A 332 -16.40 -22.86 -0.76
CA LEU A 332 -17.77 -22.51 -0.41
C LEU A 332 -18.67 -23.75 -0.41
N ALA A 333 -18.54 -24.62 -1.42
CA ALA A 333 -19.30 -25.86 -1.52
C ALA A 333 -18.96 -26.82 -0.37
N GLU A 334 -17.67 -26.97 -0.03
CA GLU A 334 -17.22 -27.78 1.10
C GLU A 334 -17.75 -27.25 2.45
N ALA A 335 -17.83 -25.94 2.60
CA ALA A 335 -18.38 -25.28 3.78
C ALA A 335 -19.93 -25.25 3.84
N GLY A 336 -20.62 -25.75 2.81
CA GLY A 336 -22.08 -25.66 2.71
C GLY A 336 -22.58 -24.21 2.59
N ILE A 337 -21.78 -23.34 1.98
CA ILE A 337 -22.07 -21.91 1.78
C ILE A 337 -22.54 -21.70 0.35
N ILE A 338 -23.68 -21.03 0.21
CA ILE A 338 -24.26 -20.67 -1.09
C ILE A 338 -24.00 -19.19 -1.33
N ALA A 339 -23.09 -18.90 -2.26
CA ALA A 339 -22.77 -17.52 -2.67
C ALA A 339 -24.04 -16.76 -3.08
N GLY A 340 -24.12 -15.48 -2.71
CA GLY A 340 -25.29 -14.63 -2.94
C GLY A 340 -26.47 -14.87 -1.98
N TYR A 341 -26.51 -16.00 -1.28
CA TYR A 341 -27.61 -16.36 -0.37
C TYR A 341 -27.13 -16.73 1.05
N THR A 342 -25.87 -16.44 1.39
CA THR A 342 -25.32 -16.78 2.71
C THR A 342 -25.52 -15.69 3.75
N SER A 343 -25.56 -16.08 5.02
CA SER A 343 -25.72 -15.21 6.18
C SER A 343 -25.16 -15.86 7.46
N PRO A 344 -25.03 -15.12 8.57
CA PRO A 344 -24.56 -15.68 9.84
C PRO A 344 -25.58 -16.58 10.55
N LEU A 345 -26.80 -16.72 10.00
CA LEU A 345 -27.86 -17.56 10.58
C LEU A 345 -27.46 -19.04 10.61
N ASN A 346 -27.71 -19.70 11.74
CA ASN A 346 -27.53 -21.15 11.94
C ASN A 346 -26.11 -21.68 11.61
N LYS A 347 -25.07 -20.85 11.63
CA LYS A 347 -23.68 -21.31 11.46
C LYS A 347 -23.19 -21.98 12.76
N GLY A 348 -22.36 -23.01 12.69
CA GLY A 348 -21.71 -23.60 13.85
C GLY A 348 -20.36 -22.92 14.17
N PRO A 349 -19.69 -23.28 15.28
CA PRO A 349 -18.45 -22.64 15.76
C PRO A 349 -17.23 -22.82 14.82
N GLU A 350 -17.33 -23.74 13.85
CA GLU A 350 -16.33 -23.94 12.80
C GLU A 350 -16.14 -22.70 11.92
N VAL A 351 -17.22 -21.96 11.68
CA VAL A 351 -17.18 -20.68 10.95
C VAL A 351 -16.91 -19.56 11.92
N LEU A 352 -15.82 -18.83 11.72
CA LEU A 352 -15.52 -17.61 12.49
C LEU A 352 -16.33 -16.45 11.93
N ILE A 353 -17.22 -15.85 12.72
CA ILE A 353 -18.03 -14.70 12.31
C ILE A 353 -17.40 -13.42 12.83
N VAL A 354 -16.92 -12.58 11.91
CA VAL A 354 -16.37 -11.25 12.19
C VAL A 354 -17.37 -10.22 11.66
N ALA A 355 -17.84 -9.30 12.49
CA ALA A 355 -18.84 -8.31 12.07
C ALA A 355 -18.38 -6.88 12.33
N ASP A 356 -18.70 -6.00 11.38
CA ASP A 356 -18.50 -4.56 11.51
C ASP A 356 -19.55 -3.92 12.42
N PRO A 357 -19.19 -2.89 13.23
CA PRO A 357 -20.13 -2.14 14.05
C PRO A 357 -21.39 -1.62 13.33
N SER A 358 -21.37 -1.44 12.01
CA SER A 358 -22.53 -1.08 11.19
C SER A 358 -23.73 -2.02 11.36
N VAL A 359 -23.51 -3.29 11.69
CA VAL A 359 -24.58 -4.27 11.96
C VAL A 359 -25.38 -3.90 13.20
N GLN A 360 -24.80 -3.16 14.15
CA GLN A 360 -25.47 -2.69 15.36
C GLN A 360 -26.22 -1.36 15.17
N MET A 361 -26.01 -0.71 14.02
CA MET A 361 -26.57 0.61 13.70
C MET A 361 -28.00 0.55 13.15
N GLY A 362 -28.62 -0.63 13.16
CA GLY A 362 -29.99 -0.85 12.69
C GLY A 362 -30.54 -2.16 13.22
N ASN A 363 -31.73 -2.52 12.76
CA ASN A 363 -32.37 -3.77 13.08
C ASN A 363 -33.36 -4.16 11.97
N ASN A 364 -33.93 -5.37 12.06
CA ASN A 364 -34.79 -5.99 11.04
C ASN A 364 -34.15 -6.04 9.65
N PHE A 365 -32.89 -6.49 9.58
CA PHE A 365 -32.20 -6.58 8.30
C PHE A 365 -32.74 -7.72 7.42
N VAL A 366 -32.44 -7.63 6.12
CA VAL A 366 -32.58 -8.74 5.18
C VAL A 366 -31.21 -9.39 4.96
N ALA A 367 -31.13 -10.71 5.11
CA ALA A 367 -29.90 -11.47 4.88
C ALA A 367 -30.21 -12.77 4.12
N GLY A 368 -29.19 -13.41 3.54
CA GLY A 368 -29.36 -14.67 2.82
C GLY A 368 -29.98 -15.78 3.69
N ALA A 369 -30.83 -16.64 3.12
CA ALA A 369 -31.46 -17.74 3.87
C ALA A 369 -30.55 -18.96 4.06
N ASN A 370 -29.29 -18.91 3.59
CA ASN A 370 -28.41 -20.07 3.36
C ASN A 370 -29.06 -21.13 2.45
N ARG A 371 -29.96 -20.70 1.55
CA ARG A 371 -30.65 -21.52 0.55
C ARG A 371 -30.76 -20.74 -0.74
N ALA A 372 -30.46 -21.38 -1.87
CA ALA A 372 -30.56 -20.73 -3.19
C ALA A 372 -31.95 -20.12 -3.41
N ASP A 373 -31.97 -18.90 -3.97
CA ASP A 373 -33.16 -18.10 -4.29
C ASP A 373 -34.01 -17.64 -3.10
N TYR A 374 -33.51 -17.72 -1.87
CA TYR A 374 -34.23 -17.25 -0.69
C TYR A 374 -33.39 -16.35 0.19
N HIS A 375 -34.05 -15.33 0.74
CA HIS A 375 -33.55 -14.45 1.79
C HIS A 375 -34.50 -14.50 2.99
N ILE A 376 -34.03 -13.99 4.13
CA ILE A 376 -34.81 -13.88 5.37
C ILE A 376 -34.88 -12.41 5.74
N LYS A 377 -36.10 -11.90 5.97
CA LYS A 377 -36.37 -10.58 6.52
C LYS A 377 -36.39 -10.63 8.04
N ASN A 378 -36.28 -9.44 8.65
CA ASN A 378 -36.36 -9.22 10.09
C ASN A 378 -35.24 -9.93 10.87
N VAL A 379 -34.05 -10.02 10.30
CA VAL A 379 -32.85 -10.58 10.95
C VAL A 379 -32.30 -9.56 11.94
N ASN A 380 -32.13 -9.97 13.20
CA ASN A 380 -31.74 -9.13 14.33
C ASN A 380 -30.58 -9.76 15.11
N TYR A 381 -29.56 -8.95 15.40
CA TYR A 381 -28.55 -9.27 16.41
C TYR A 381 -28.98 -8.73 17.78
N PRO A 382 -28.80 -9.47 18.90
CA PRO A 382 -28.21 -10.80 19.02
C PRO A 382 -29.21 -11.97 18.93
N ARG A 383 -30.49 -11.69 18.62
CA ARG A 383 -31.57 -12.68 18.67
C ARG A 383 -31.34 -13.88 17.74
N ASP A 384 -30.92 -13.62 16.50
CA ASP A 384 -30.97 -14.62 15.42
C ASP A 384 -29.60 -15.23 15.07
N PHE A 385 -28.50 -14.57 15.44
CA PHE A 385 -27.15 -15.05 15.12
C PHE A 385 -26.10 -14.56 16.14
N ARG A 386 -24.98 -15.30 16.21
CA ARG A 386 -23.82 -14.92 17.01
C ARG A 386 -22.84 -14.09 16.17
N VAL A 387 -21.98 -13.36 16.87
CA VAL A 387 -20.77 -12.77 16.31
C VAL A 387 -19.61 -13.13 17.25
N ASP A 388 -18.50 -13.57 16.68
CA ASP A 388 -17.32 -14.00 17.46
C ASP A 388 -16.35 -12.83 17.68
N ILE A 389 -16.22 -11.92 16.70
CA ILE A 389 -15.35 -10.73 16.76
C ILE A 389 -16.09 -9.50 16.24
N TRP A 390 -16.01 -8.40 16.97
CA TRP A 390 -16.52 -7.08 16.59
C TRP A 390 -15.36 -6.11 16.38
N GLU A 391 -15.11 -5.69 15.14
CA GLU A 391 -14.05 -4.73 14.81
C GLU A 391 -14.39 -3.97 13.52
N ASP A 392 -13.77 -2.82 13.28
CA ASP A 392 -13.91 -2.08 12.02
C ASP A 392 -13.33 -2.92 10.88
N ILE A 393 -14.20 -3.51 10.07
CA ILE A 393 -13.83 -4.26 8.87
C ILE A 393 -14.46 -3.66 7.61
N ALA A 394 -15.02 -2.46 7.69
CA ALA A 394 -15.67 -1.79 6.56
C ALA A 394 -14.73 -0.79 5.87
N SER A 395 -14.86 -0.72 4.56
CA SER A 395 -14.17 0.27 3.73
C SER A 395 -14.90 1.61 3.76
N ALA A 396 -14.15 2.69 3.95
CA ALA A 396 -14.70 4.04 3.80
C ALA A 396 -15.08 4.30 2.33
N PHE A 397 -16.00 5.23 2.12
CA PHE A 397 -16.54 5.58 0.80
C PHE A 397 -16.66 7.10 0.63
N ASP A 398 -16.70 7.58 -0.61
CA ASP A 398 -16.90 9.00 -0.93
C ASP A 398 -18.23 9.50 -0.37
N GLY A 399 -18.22 10.62 0.35
CA GLY A 399 -19.39 11.14 1.05
C GLY A 399 -19.55 10.65 2.49
N ALA A 400 -18.69 9.74 2.98
CA ALA A 400 -18.74 9.25 4.36
C ALA A 400 -18.48 10.39 5.38
N THR A 401 -18.96 10.21 6.61
CA THR A 401 -18.79 11.22 7.67
C THR A 401 -17.47 11.02 8.42
N CYS A 402 -16.69 12.08 8.55
CA CYS A 402 -15.38 12.09 9.20
C CYS A 402 -15.50 11.85 10.72
N VAL A 403 -14.74 10.87 11.24
CA VAL A 403 -14.68 10.56 12.68
C VAL A 403 -14.11 11.68 13.55
N ARG A 404 -13.27 12.56 12.98
CA ARG A 404 -12.61 13.63 13.75
C ARG A 404 -13.47 14.88 13.92
N CYS A 405 -14.25 15.27 12.90
CA CYS A 405 -14.95 16.56 12.90
C CYS A 405 -16.40 16.51 12.41
N GLY A 406 -16.91 15.35 11.99
CA GLY A 406 -18.27 15.18 11.49
C GLY A 406 -18.55 15.79 10.10
N SER A 407 -17.53 16.30 9.42
CA SER A 407 -17.64 16.79 8.03
C SER A 407 -17.56 15.65 7.01
N THR A 408 -17.59 15.96 5.72
CA THR A 408 -17.58 14.95 4.65
C THR A 408 -16.16 14.48 4.31
N LEU A 409 -16.01 13.19 4.05
CA LEU A 409 -14.83 12.56 3.48
C LEU A 409 -14.98 12.44 1.97
N HIS A 410 -13.90 12.74 1.26
CA HIS A 410 -13.80 12.61 -0.19
C HIS A 410 -12.75 11.60 -0.59
N ALA A 411 -13.07 10.77 -1.58
CA ALA A 411 -12.11 9.88 -2.20
C ALA A 411 -11.26 10.65 -3.22
N VAL A 412 -9.94 10.59 -3.05
CA VAL A 412 -8.95 11.17 -3.97
C VAL A 412 -8.06 10.06 -4.48
N ARG A 413 -7.92 9.98 -5.80
CA ARG A 413 -7.00 9.05 -6.44
C ARG A 413 -5.59 9.62 -6.49
N GLY A 414 -4.63 8.73 -6.31
CA GLY A 414 -3.25 9.05 -6.55
C GLY A 414 -2.33 7.85 -6.54
N THR A 415 -1.04 8.13 -6.65
CA THR A 415 0.00 7.11 -6.61
C THR A 415 0.89 7.35 -5.40
N GLU A 416 1.08 6.32 -4.57
CA GLU A 416 2.06 6.32 -3.50
C GLU A 416 3.50 6.49 -4.04
N VAL A 417 4.08 7.67 -3.83
CA VAL A 417 5.45 8.01 -4.27
C VAL A 417 6.49 7.87 -3.15
N GLY A 418 6.05 7.62 -1.92
CA GLY A 418 6.90 7.29 -0.80
C GLY A 418 6.12 6.95 0.46
N HIS A 419 6.79 6.24 1.36
CA HIS A 419 6.22 5.71 2.60
C HIS A 419 7.26 5.79 3.71
N ILE A 420 6.81 6.17 4.90
CA ILE A 420 7.62 6.24 6.11
C ILE A 420 7.01 5.41 7.24
N PHE A 421 7.84 4.66 7.97
CA PHE A 421 7.42 3.70 9.00
C PHE A 421 8.24 3.84 10.28
N LYS A 422 7.57 3.67 11.43
CA LYS A 422 8.23 3.37 12.72
C LYS A 422 8.23 1.87 12.95
N LEU A 423 9.37 1.22 12.72
CA LEU A 423 9.52 -0.24 12.82
C LEU A 423 9.65 -0.73 14.27
N GLY A 424 10.07 0.14 15.18
CA GLY A 424 10.38 -0.26 16.56
C GLY A 424 11.56 -1.24 16.58
N THR A 425 11.44 -2.33 17.34
CA THR A 425 12.53 -3.30 17.53
C THR A 425 12.42 -4.54 16.65
N ARG A 426 11.49 -4.56 15.68
CA ARG A 426 11.17 -5.77 14.90
C ARG A 426 12.40 -6.47 14.31
N TYR A 427 13.32 -5.71 13.72
CA TYR A 427 14.53 -6.25 13.10
C TYR A 427 15.67 -6.35 14.11
N SER A 428 15.85 -5.34 14.97
CA SER A 428 16.91 -5.36 15.97
C SER A 428 16.82 -6.57 16.89
N ASP A 429 15.61 -6.98 17.28
CA ASP A 429 15.39 -8.16 18.13
C ASP A 429 15.80 -9.45 17.41
N SER A 430 15.38 -9.64 16.16
CA SER A 430 15.70 -10.85 15.36
C SER A 430 17.17 -10.96 14.95
N PHE A 431 17.88 -9.83 14.90
CA PHE A 431 19.28 -9.76 14.51
C PHE A 431 20.24 -9.53 15.69
N GLY A 432 19.72 -9.29 16.90
CA GLY A 432 20.54 -9.00 18.08
C GLY A 432 21.22 -7.62 18.05
N ALA A 433 20.70 -6.67 17.26
CA ALA A 433 21.25 -5.33 17.16
C ALA A 433 20.89 -4.51 18.42
N THR A 434 21.85 -4.43 19.34
CA THR A 434 21.66 -3.81 20.67
C THR A 434 22.72 -2.74 20.95
N PHE A 435 22.42 -1.85 21.89
CA PHE A 435 23.36 -0.84 22.39
C PHE A 435 23.36 -0.82 23.92
N LEU A 436 24.45 -0.35 24.54
CA LEU A 436 24.52 -0.12 25.99
C LEU A 436 24.04 1.30 26.34
N ASP A 437 23.10 1.41 27.27
CA ASP A 437 22.66 2.70 27.86
C ASP A 437 23.72 3.32 28.80
N ALA A 438 23.36 4.40 29.50
CA ALA A 438 24.26 5.09 30.41
C ALA A 438 24.61 4.27 31.66
N GLU A 439 23.75 3.31 32.01
CA GLU A 439 23.87 2.39 33.13
C GLU A 439 24.58 1.07 32.74
N GLY A 440 24.87 0.88 31.45
CA GLY A 440 25.51 -0.33 30.91
C GLY A 440 24.56 -1.49 30.67
N VAL A 441 23.25 -1.23 30.58
CA VAL A 441 22.22 -2.22 30.23
C VAL A 441 22.05 -2.25 28.70
N ALA A 442 21.97 -3.46 28.15
CA ALA A 442 21.76 -3.67 26.72
C ALA A 442 20.29 -3.51 26.36
N HIS A 443 20.01 -2.66 25.36
CA HIS A 443 18.68 -2.45 24.80
C HIS A 443 18.69 -2.67 23.29
N PRO A 444 17.59 -3.20 22.71
CA PRO A 444 17.45 -3.27 21.25
C PRO A 444 17.37 -1.87 20.64
N ILE A 445 17.96 -1.71 19.47
CA ILE A 445 17.96 -0.44 18.74
C ILE A 445 16.58 -0.20 18.12
N LEU A 446 15.98 0.97 18.36
CA LEU A 446 14.73 1.34 17.71
C LEU A 446 14.99 1.78 16.27
N MET A 447 14.15 1.31 15.35
CA MET A 447 14.33 1.52 13.93
C MET A 447 13.15 2.24 13.28
N GLY A 448 13.45 3.12 12.32
CA GLY A 448 12.50 3.61 11.32
C GLY A 448 13.00 3.29 9.91
N CYS A 449 12.09 3.15 8.94
CA CYS A 449 12.45 3.01 7.53
C CYS A 449 11.61 3.93 6.64
N TYR A 450 12.24 4.42 5.57
CA TYR A 450 11.72 5.53 4.78
C TYR A 450 12.05 5.30 3.30
N GLY A 451 11.06 4.89 2.50
CA GLY A 451 11.17 4.61 1.06
C GLY A 451 10.64 5.72 0.14
N MET A 452 11.30 5.97 -1.00
CA MET A 452 10.81 6.81 -2.12
C MET A 452 11.14 6.14 -3.46
N GLY A 453 10.15 5.95 -4.33
CA GLY A 453 10.37 5.41 -5.67
C GLY A 453 10.85 6.48 -6.65
N VAL A 454 12.13 6.50 -7.03
CA VAL A 454 12.69 7.56 -7.90
C VAL A 454 12.09 7.52 -9.31
N GLY A 455 11.98 6.33 -9.89
CA GLY A 455 11.32 6.14 -11.19
C GLY A 455 9.82 6.45 -11.14
N ARG A 456 9.18 6.11 -10.02
CA ARG A 456 7.76 6.39 -9.77
C ARG A 456 7.50 7.90 -9.65
N ILE A 457 8.37 8.65 -8.98
CA ILE A 457 8.32 10.13 -8.94
C ILE A 457 8.36 10.70 -10.35
N MET A 458 9.26 10.20 -11.22
CA MET A 458 9.32 10.64 -12.61
C MET A 458 8.02 10.38 -13.36
N ALA A 459 7.41 9.20 -13.22
CA ALA A 459 6.13 8.89 -13.85
C ALA A 459 4.98 9.74 -13.31
N ALA A 460 4.86 9.87 -11.98
CA ALA A 460 3.83 10.69 -11.35
C ALA A 460 3.92 12.16 -11.80
N MET A 461 5.13 12.69 -11.99
CA MET A 461 5.30 14.03 -12.55
C MET A 461 4.84 14.16 -14.00
N VAL A 462 4.99 13.10 -14.81
CA VAL A 462 4.43 13.10 -16.16
C VAL A 462 2.91 13.07 -16.13
N GLU A 463 2.30 12.26 -15.26
CA GLU A 463 0.85 12.24 -15.07
C GLU A 463 0.31 13.63 -14.69
N GLN A 464 0.99 14.33 -13.77
CA GLN A 464 0.55 15.64 -13.30
C GLN A 464 0.87 16.80 -14.24
N SER A 465 1.83 16.64 -15.16
CA SER A 465 2.34 17.74 -15.95
C SER A 465 2.61 17.31 -17.39
N HIS A 466 1.52 17.20 -18.15
CA HIS A 466 1.54 17.01 -19.59
C HIS A 466 0.34 17.72 -20.24
N ASP A 467 0.42 17.91 -21.55
CA ASP A 467 -0.69 18.35 -22.40
C ASP A 467 -0.74 17.49 -23.68
N GLU A 468 -1.60 17.88 -24.63
CA GLU A 468 -1.74 17.22 -25.93
C GLU A 468 -0.44 17.17 -26.76
N LYS A 469 0.54 18.04 -26.45
CA LYS A 469 1.83 18.15 -27.15
C LYS A 469 2.95 17.38 -26.46
N GLY A 470 2.78 17.03 -25.19
CA GLY A 470 3.66 16.11 -24.47
C GLY A 470 3.96 16.54 -23.04
N ILE A 471 5.15 16.14 -22.56
CA ILE A 471 5.56 16.31 -21.17
C ILE A 471 5.95 17.76 -20.87
N ILE A 472 5.45 18.30 -19.75
CA ILE A 472 5.78 19.61 -19.21
C ILE A 472 6.58 19.43 -17.92
N TRP A 473 7.90 19.30 -18.03
CA TRP A 473 8.74 19.12 -16.84
C TRP A 473 8.81 20.39 -15.97
N PRO A 474 8.68 20.28 -14.64
CA PRO A 474 9.12 21.33 -13.74
C PRO A 474 10.58 21.69 -13.98
N PHE A 475 10.91 22.96 -13.87
CA PHE A 475 12.26 23.47 -14.19
C PHE A 475 13.37 22.74 -13.44
N SER A 476 13.13 22.38 -12.17
CA SER A 476 14.07 21.68 -11.31
C SER A 476 14.50 20.32 -11.88
N ILE A 477 13.57 19.56 -12.46
CA ILE A 477 13.80 18.20 -12.95
C ILE A 477 13.89 18.08 -14.48
N ALA A 478 13.63 19.14 -15.23
CA ALA A 478 13.72 19.16 -16.70
C ALA A 478 15.10 18.67 -17.21
N PRO A 479 15.18 17.76 -18.20
CA PRO A 479 16.45 17.18 -18.65
C PRO A 479 17.41 18.23 -19.24
N TYR A 480 16.87 19.25 -19.90
CA TYR A 480 17.57 20.46 -20.35
C TYR A 480 16.63 21.65 -20.16
N HIS A 481 17.16 22.85 -19.95
CA HIS A 481 16.34 24.06 -19.76
C HIS A 481 16.03 24.77 -21.08
N VAL A 482 16.85 24.58 -22.11
CA VAL A 482 16.71 25.27 -23.41
C VAL A 482 16.99 24.28 -24.54
N ALA A 483 16.12 24.29 -25.56
CA ALA A 483 16.32 23.61 -26.83
C ALA A 483 16.60 24.65 -27.92
N LEU A 484 17.81 24.64 -28.49
CA LEU A 484 18.17 25.49 -29.62
C LEU A 484 17.88 24.76 -30.92
N ILE A 485 16.93 25.27 -31.70
CA ILE A 485 16.48 24.66 -32.96
C ILE A 485 16.95 25.54 -34.12
N GLY A 486 17.88 25.02 -34.92
CA GLY A 486 18.25 25.63 -36.19
C GLY A 486 17.26 25.20 -37.27
N LEU A 487 16.59 26.17 -37.90
CA LEU A 487 15.60 25.90 -38.96
C LEU A 487 16.25 25.71 -40.34
N ASP A 488 17.47 26.22 -40.53
CA ASP A 488 18.20 26.21 -41.80
C ASP A 488 19.71 26.19 -41.55
N LEU A 489 20.22 25.03 -41.13
CA LEU A 489 21.64 24.85 -40.77
C LEU A 489 22.55 24.59 -41.98
N ASP A 490 21.96 24.42 -43.18
CA ASP A 490 22.66 24.07 -44.42
C ASP A 490 22.84 25.26 -45.38
N LYS A 491 22.24 26.43 -45.10
CA LYS A 491 22.58 27.67 -45.81
C LYS A 491 23.97 28.15 -45.39
N GLY A 492 24.95 27.93 -46.26
CA GLY A 492 26.21 28.68 -46.22
C GLY A 492 25.94 30.19 -46.35
N GLU A 493 26.80 31.00 -45.74
CA GLU A 493 26.76 32.47 -45.83
C GLU A 493 26.69 32.99 -47.28
#